data_AF-A0AAE1PGS2-F1
#
_entry.id   AF-A0AAE1PGS2-F1
#
_cell.length_a   1.000
_cell.length_b   1.000
_cell.length_c   1.000
_cell.angle_alpha   90.00
_cell.angle_beta   90.00
_cell.angle_gamma   90.00
#
_symmetry.space_group_name_H-M   'P 1'
#
loop_
_entity.id
_entity.type
_entity.pdbx_description
1 polymer ?
#
loop_
_entity_poly.entity_id
_entity_poly.type
_entity_poly.pdbx_seq_one_letter_code
_entity_poly.pdbx_strand_id
1 'polypeptide(L)'
;MGSPQPSPSRLSRYTAMGHRYLSRWVSWSGTLTTPPGSPSNSRGSPIEGVSLSPQPPRAFQPTSRSRASSKASNMSEKPVAGVTYPLVPKVPVPPLGHTLTWYLTHLRPVLSPEEYQEAARLVDEFGKPGGVGEKVQEELIKKHDSMDNWVYNWWLDDMYMSVSLPLPVNSNPGMVFPHQKFTSDTDMVNFAGRLVTAAFDMKERIEAGDLDLDRCSNREKYQPLCMAQYNRVFSSYRRPGIPKDKLLCTAEAQKDNQHIVVCCKNHLYRVEIVVEGTRMTQQQVCAQLQEVLRQVEEYEGSDPPPVGVMTADNRRTWAQSRQILAGEPDNQKVLRVLETCVLFVSFDSVLPSKFNLATRTSHRASLSKRSSSLNMSSQNTSQEAQEFTSRDEVNAGHQMIHGGGFNYNTANRWFDKTIQFIVTRDGWCGLCYEHSCAEGIVVIQLVEQILHSTSQDRMPPEENEEVLPQSQEGMQDGQNAEASGGGGRDMESGFPAPEEVAPTPQRLEWKVTPVIYRRIQESADHVDRLVEDLDFRILRYLGCGRNFMKRHRCSPDAYLQLALQLAYFSFFRARVAGNGQQKIVTGTTH
;
A
#
# COMPACT_ATOMS: atom_id res chain seq x y z
N MET A 1 15.90 57.65 37.83
CA MET A 1 16.12 57.85 36.39
C MET A 1 15.94 56.50 35.72
N GLY A 2 14.83 56.34 34.99
CA GLY A 2 14.30 55.06 34.56
C GLY A 2 14.92 54.52 33.28
N SER A 3 15.01 53.19 33.21
CA SER A 3 15.49 52.39 32.10
C SER A 3 14.68 52.60 30.81
N PRO A 4 15.30 52.65 29.62
CA PRO A 4 14.58 52.78 28.35
C PRO A 4 13.97 51.44 27.93
N GLN A 5 12.69 51.48 27.53
CA GLN A 5 11.95 50.33 27.00
C GLN A 5 12.41 49.91 25.61
N PRO A 6 12.42 48.61 25.26
CA PRO A 6 12.60 48.15 23.89
C PRO A 6 11.28 48.24 23.10
N SER A 7 11.41 48.70 21.84
CA SER A 7 10.35 48.89 20.84
C SER A 7 9.55 47.62 20.51
N PRO A 8 8.27 47.71 20.09
CA PRO A 8 7.46 46.55 19.74
C PRO A 8 7.94 45.86 18.45
N SER A 9 7.93 44.53 18.49
CA SER A 9 8.30 43.62 17.41
C SER A 9 7.39 43.72 16.17
N ARG A 10 7.95 43.39 15.00
CA ARG A 10 7.29 43.37 13.67
C ARG A 10 6.19 42.30 13.49
N LEU A 11 5.53 41.85 14.57
CA LEU A 11 4.46 40.84 14.52
C LEU A 11 3.02 41.42 14.47
N SER A 12 2.86 42.75 14.43
CA SER A 12 1.53 43.40 14.51
C SER A 12 0.92 43.80 13.14
N ARG A 13 1.67 43.75 12.02
CA ARG A 13 1.15 44.20 10.71
C ARG A 13 0.46 43.13 9.84
N TYR A 14 0.57 41.84 10.16
CA TYR A 14 -0.07 40.78 9.36
C TYR A 14 -1.43 40.31 9.89
N THR A 15 -1.81 40.70 11.10
CA THR A 15 -3.09 40.34 11.70
C THR A 15 -4.25 41.26 11.26
N ALA A 16 -3.94 42.43 10.69
CA ALA A 16 -4.95 43.39 10.21
C ALA A 16 -5.30 43.29 8.72
N MET A 17 -4.51 42.57 7.90
CA MET A 17 -4.81 42.37 6.47
C MET A 17 -5.64 41.10 6.19
N GLY A 18 -5.57 40.09 7.07
CA GLY A 18 -6.37 38.86 6.97
C GLY A 18 -7.86 39.05 7.27
N HIS A 19 -8.25 40.11 7.97
CA HIS A 19 -9.64 40.36 8.36
C HIS A 19 -10.46 41.19 7.36
N ARG A 20 -9.84 41.72 6.28
CA ARG A 20 -10.55 42.45 5.21
C ARG A 20 -10.87 41.61 3.96
N TYR A 21 -10.30 40.41 3.82
CA TYR A 21 -10.56 39.53 2.67
C TYR A 21 -11.60 38.42 2.94
N LEU A 22 -11.89 38.10 4.21
CA LEU A 22 -12.92 37.12 4.58
C LEU A 22 -14.34 37.69 4.68
N SER A 23 -14.50 39.02 4.71
CA SER A 23 -15.81 39.70 4.73
C SER A 23 -16.37 40.02 3.34
N ARG A 24 -15.66 39.67 2.25
CA ARG A 24 -16.11 39.91 0.86
C ARG A 24 -16.56 38.64 0.12
N TRP A 25 -16.48 37.47 0.75
CA TRP A 25 -16.96 36.19 0.19
C TRP A 25 -18.33 35.74 0.74
N VAL A 26 -18.93 36.49 1.66
CA VAL A 26 -20.24 36.19 2.26
C VAL A 26 -21.38 37.06 1.68
N SER A 27 -21.13 37.81 0.61
CA SER A 27 -22.16 38.67 -0.03
C SER A 27 -22.41 38.38 -1.52
N TRP A 28 -22.01 37.22 -2.03
CA TRP A 28 -22.30 36.86 -3.43
C TRP A 28 -23.16 35.59 -3.53
N SER A 29 -24.29 35.67 -2.86
CA SER A 29 -25.47 34.85 -3.07
C SER A 29 -26.67 35.79 -3.00
N GLY A 30 -27.00 36.43 -4.13
CA GLY A 30 -28.13 37.34 -4.25
C GLY A 30 -27.98 38.32 -5.40
N THR A 31 -29.00 38.41 -6.25
CA THR A 31 -29.22 39.34 -7.38
C THR A 31 -28.46 39.08 -8.70
N LEU A 32 -29.12 38.33 -9.59
CA LEU A 32 -28.99 38.49 -11.05
C LEU A 32 -29.71 39.77 -11.44
N THR A 33 -28.98 40.77 -11.93
CA THR A 33 -29.51 41.99 -12.55
C THR A 33 -29.71 41.76 -14.05
N THR A 34 -30.95 41.87 -14.52
CA THR A 34 -31.31 41.99 -15.94
C THR A 34 -31.00 43.40 -16.48
N PRO A 35 -30.60 43.58 -17.75
CA PRO A 35 -30.43 44.92 -18.35
C PRO A 35 -31.76 45.53 -18.84
N PRO A 36 -31.84 46.88 -19.04
CA PRO A 36 -33.11 47.60 -19.21
C PRO A 36 -33.51 48.00 -20.66
N GLY A 37 -34.84 48.09 -20.88
CA GLY A 37 -35.56 48.98 -21.83
C GLY A 37 -35.95 48.39 -23.21
N SER A 38 -37.21 47.94 -23.47
CA SER A 38 -38.49 48.66 -23.78
C SER A 38 -38.68 49.00 -25.29
N PRO A 39 -39.92 49.10 -25.87
CA PRO A 39 -41.23 49.30 -25.23
C PRO A 39 -42.46 48.48 -25.73
N SER A 40 -43.47 48.42 -24.84
CA SER A 40 -44.94 48.30 -24.96
C SER A 40 -45.65 47.88 -26.27
N ASN A 41 -46.59 46.91 -26.16
CA ASN A 41 -48.04 47.18 -26.29
C ASN A 41 -48.99 46.03 -25.87
N SER A 42 -50.00 46.41 -25.08
CA SER A 42 -51.42 45.98 -25.00
C SER A 42 -51.87 44.51 -24.76
N ARG A 43 -52.53 44.35 -23.60
CA ARG A 43 -53.86 43.75 -23.30
C ARG A 43 -54.16 42.28 -23.66
N GLY A 44 -54.44 41.46 -22.63
CA GLY A 44 -55.24 40.22 -22.72
C GLY A 44 -55.14 39.35 -21.45
N SER A 45 -56.28 39.13 -20.78
CA SER A 45 -56.48 38.38 -19.51
C SER A 45 -56.38 36.83 -19.66
N PRO A 46 -56.39 36.03 -18.55
CA PRO A 46 -55.51 34.88 -18.33
C PRO A 46 -56.12 33.51 -18.66
N ILE A 47 -55.25 32.51 -18.89
CA ILE A 47 -55.57 31.08 -18.83
C ILE A 47 -54.53 30.37 -17.95
N GLU A 48 -55.05 29.48 -17.10
CA GLU A 48 -54.41 28.70 -16.04
C GLU A 48 -53.12 27.97 -16.45
N GLY A 49 -52.11 27.99 -15.57
CA GLY A 49 -50.85 27.28 -15.74
C GLY A 49 -50.28 26.82 -14.39
N VAL A 50 -50.26 25.50 -14.22
CA VAL A 50 -49.88 24.73 -13.04
C VAL A 50 -48.44 25.02 -12.60
N SER A 51 -48.23 25.24 -11.29
CA SER A 51 -46.93 25.40 -10.65
C SER A 51 -46.21 24.05 -10.52
N LEU A 52 -45.06 23.88 -11.18
CA LEU A 52 -44.15 22.75 -10.99
C LEU A 52 -42.91 23.22 -10.23
N SER A 53 -42.89 22.93 -8.92
CA SER A 53 -41.67 22.93 -8.12
C SER A 53 -41.01 21.55 -8.21
N PRO A 54 -39.68 21.44 -8.41
CA PRO A 54 -39.01 20.14 -8.49
C PRO A 54 -38.89 19.49 -7.10
N GLN A 55 -39.57 18.36 -6.91
CA GLN A 55 -39.38 17.47 -5.76
C GLN A 55 -38.18 16.53 -6.02
N PRO A 56 -37.43 16.13 -4.97
CA PRO A 56 -36.34 15.16 -5.09
C PRO A 56 -36.88 13.77 -5.44
N PRO A 57 -36.14 12.92 -6.17
CA PRO A 57 -36.62 11.62 -6.60
C PRO A 57 -36.82 10.67 -5.41
N ARG A 58 -38.01 10.05 -5.36
CA ARG A 58 -38.39 9.02 -4.37
C ARG A 58 -37.51 7.77 -4.52
N ALA A 59 -37.16 7.19 -3.38
CA ALA A 59 -36.49 5.90 -3.26
C ALA A 59 -37.27 4.79 -3.99
N PHE A 60 -36.59 4.07 -4.89
CA PHE A 60 -37.13 2.90 -5.56
C PHE A 60 -37.09 1.69 -4.62
N GLN A 61 -38.25 1.08 -4.37
CA GLN A 61 -38.35 -0.25 -3.77
C GLN A 61 -38.13 -1.33 -4.85
N PRO A 62 -37.37 -2.40 -4.59
CA PRO A 62 -37.11 -3.43 -5.59
C PRO A 62 -38.32 -4.37 -5.72
N THR A 63 -38.99 -4.34 -6.87
CA THR A 63 -39.91 -5.41 -7.26
C THR A 63 -39.12 -6.59 -7.83
N SER A 64 -39.27 -7.74 -7.20
CA SER A 64 -38.71 -9.02 -7.63
C SER A 64 -39.29 -9.47 -8.98
N ARG A 65 -38.50 -9.36 -10.04
CA ARG A 65 -38.67 -10.18 -11.24
C ARG A 65 -37.32 -10.69 -11.72
N SER A 66 -37.06 -11.95 -11.38
CA SER A 66 -36.03 -12.79 -11.98
C SER A 66 -36.20 -12.77 -13.50
N ARG A 67 -35.17 -12.27 -14.19
CA ARG A 67 -35.02 -12.47 -15.63
C ARG A 67 -33.59 -12.97 -15.85
N ALA A 68 -33.51 -14.27 -16.14
CA ALA A 68 -32.28 -14.91 -16.56
C ALA A 68 -31.71 -14.19 -17.79
N SER A 69 -30.44 -13.80 -17.72
CA SER A 69 -29.73 -13.17 -18.84
C SER A 69 -28.38 -13.84 -19.05
N SER A 70 -28.31 -14.50 -20.20
CA SER A 70 -27.18 -14.82 -21.08
C SER A 70 -25.73 -14.62 -20.60
N LYS A 71 -24.96 -15.70 -20.78
CA LYS A 71 -23.50 -15.78 -20.78
C LYS A 71 -22.87 -14.70 -21.68
N ALA A 72 -22.10 -13.80 -21.08
CA ALA A 72 -21.04 -13.05 -21.75
C ALA A 72 -19.75 -13.29 -20.95
N SER A 73 -18.75 -13.84 -21.65
CA SER A 73 -17.44 -14.17 -21.11
C SER A 73 -16.59 -12.91 -20.95
N ASN A 74 -16.34 -12.53 -19.71
CA ASN A 74 -15.12 -11.85 -19.26
C ASN A 74 -14.87 -12.35 -17.84
N MET A 75 -13.64 -12.83 -17.59
CA MET A 75 -13.18 -13.52 -16.36
C MET A 75 -14.27 -13.70 -15.31
N SER A 76 -15.05 -14.77 -15.45
CA SER A 76 -15.98 -15.22 -14.42
C SER A 76 -15.15 -15.62 -13.21
N GLU A 77 -14.91 -14.68 -12.29
CA GLU A 77 -14.64 -14.99 -10.90
C GLU A 77 -15.84 -15.84 -10.46
N LYS A 78 -15.70 -17.17 -10.47
CA LYS A 78 -16.66 -18.01 -9.77
C LYS A 78 -16.54 -17.60 -8.31
N PRO A 79 -17.63 -17.18 -7.64
CA PRO A 79 -17.57 -16.91 -6.22
C PRO A 79 -17.01 -18.15 -5.52
N VAL A 80 -16.11 -17.94 -4.55
CA VAL A 80 -15.67 -18.99 -3.66
C VAL A 80 -16.93 -19.63 -3.07
N ALA A 81 -17.02 -20.96 -3.13
CA ALA A 81 -18.24 -21.69 -2.83
C ALA A 81 -18.78 -21.30 -1.45
N GLY A 82 -19.92 -20.59 -1.41
CA GLY A 82 -20.66 -20.30 -0.17
C GLY A 82 -20.74 -18.82 0.24
N VAL A 83 -19.93 -17.92 -0.32
CA VAL A 83 -19.89 -16.52 0.14
C VAL A 83 -20.65 -15.61 -0.83
N THR A 84 -21.76 -15.04 -0.38
CA THR A 84 -22.53 -14.06 -1.16
C THR A 84 -22.35 -12.67 -0.55
N TYR A 85 -21.42 -11.88 -1.08
CA TYR A 85 -21.32 -10.47 -0.70
C TYR A 85 -22.56 -9.69 -1.18
N PRO A 86 -22.99 -8.65 -0.46
CA PRO A 86 -24.09 -7.81 -0.90
C PRO A 86 -23.77 -7.14 -2.24
N LEU A 87 -24.79 -7.00 -3.08
CA LEU A 87 -24.66 -6.36 -4.38
C LEU A 87 -24.22 -4.90 -4.20
N VAL A 88 -23.10 -4.53 -4.82
CA VAL A 88 -22.62 -3.15 -4.87
C VAL A 88 -23.06 -2.46 -6.16
N PRO A 89 -23.33 -1.14 -6.17
CA PRO A 89 -23.67 -0.42 -7.39
C PRO A 89 -22.57 -0.53 -8.46
N LYS A 90 -22.97 -0.65 -9.74
CA LYS A 90 -22.02 -0.56 -10.86
C LYS A 90 -21.37 0.83 -10.90
N VAL A 91 -20.15 0.90 -11.42
CA VAL A 91 -19.47 2.18 -11.66
C VAL A 91 -20.28 2.99 -12.67
N PRO A 92 -20.82 4.18 -12.30
CA PRO A 92 -21.68 4.94 -13.20
C PRO A 92 -20.90 5.50 -14.39
N VAL A 93 -21.62 5.83 -15.47
CA VAL A 93 -21.12 6.68 -16.56
C VAL A 93 -21.67 8.10 -16.33
N PRO A 94 -20.85 9.09 -15.92
CA PRO A 94 -21.33 10.44 -15.69
C PRO A 94 -21.83 11.10 -16.99
N PRO A 95 -22.80 12.03 -16.92
CA PRO A 95 -23.24 12.77 -18.10
C PRO A 95 -22.09 13.54 -18.76
N LEU A 96 -21.99 13.43 -20.09
CA LEU A 96 -20.92 14.07 -20.88
C LEU A 96 -20.75 15.56 -20.56
N GLY A 97 -21.82 16.35 -20.63
CA GLY A 97 -21.77 17.79 -20.37
C GLY A 97 -21.27 18.15 -18.96
N HIS A 98 -21.60 17.32 -17.95
CA HIS A 98 -21.10 17.49 -16.60
C HIS A 98 -19.58 17.26 -16.55
N THR A 99 -19.11 16.13 -17.10
CA THR A 99 -17.67 15.80 -17.18
C THR A 99 -16.87 16.88 -17.90
N LEU A 100 -17.35 17.37 -19.04
CA LEU A 100 -16.68 18.41 -19.84
C LEU A 100 -16.59 19.75 -19.08
N THR A 101 -17.68 20.15 -18.41
CA THR A 101 -17.70 21.37 -17.59
C THR A 101 -16.73 21.28 -16.42
N TRP A 102 -16.70 20.13 -15.74
CA TRP A 102 -15.79 19.89 -14.63
C TRP A 102 -14.34 19.85 -15.09
N TYR A 103 -14.05 19.21 -16.22
CA TYR A 103 -12.71 19.19 -16.80
C TYR A 103 -12.17 20.61 -17.02
N LEU A 104 -12.94 21.49 -17.68
CA LEU A 104 -12.55 22.89 -17.87
C LEU A 104 -12.40 23.63 -16.53
N THR A 105 -13.30 23.39 -15.56
CA THR A 105 -13.19 24.02 -14.24
C THR A 105 -11.85 23.71 -13.55
N HIS A 106 -11.37 22.47 -13.67
CA HIS A 106 -10.12 22.02 -13.04
C HIS A 106 -8.86 22.40 -13.83
N LEU A 107 -8.98 22.65 -15.14
CA LEU A 107 -7.86 23.16 -15.94
C LEU A 107 -7.59 24.65 -15.73
N ARG A 108 -8.63 25.44 -15.44
CA ARG A 108 -8.54 26.90 -15.30
C ARG A 108 -7.43 27.38 -14.32
N PRO A 109 -7.20 26.77 -13.15
CA PRO A 109 -6.12 27.21 -12.26
C PRO A 109 -4.71 26.76 -12.68
N VAL A 110 -4.57 25.89 -13.68
CA VAL A 110 -3.30 25.26 -14.08
C VAL A 110 -2.79 25.75 -15.44
N LEU A 111 -3.70 26.10 -16.35
CA LEU A 111 -3.35 26.54 -17.71
C LEU A 111 -3.20 28.06 -17.81
N SER A 112 -2.43 28.52 -18.80
CA SER A 112 -2.45 29.92 -19.20
C SER A 112 -3.83 30.30 -19.79
N PRO A 113 -4.20 31.59 -19.86
CA PRO A 113 -5.44 32.02 -20.50
C PRO A 113 -5.59 31.52 -21.95
N GLU A 114 -4.50 31.51 -22.72
CA GLU A 114 -4.46 31.08 -24.12
C GLU A 114 -4.65 29.56 -24.24
N GLU A 115 -3.91 28.79 -23.44
CA GLU A 115 -4.06 27.32 -23.37
C GLU A 115 -5.46 26.92 -22.93
N TYR A 116 -6.03 27.65 -21.97
CA TYR A 116 -7.39 27.42 -21.52
C TYR A 116 -8.42 27.71 -22.61
N GLN A 117 -8.25 28.79 -23.36
CA GLN A 117 -9.14 29.14 -24.46
C GLN A 117 -9.11 28.07 -25.56
N GLU A 118 -7.93 27.53 -25.89
CA GLU A 118 -7.83 26.42 -26.84
C GLU A 118 -8.46 25.14 -26.29
N ALA A 119 -8.21 24.79 -25.02
CA ALA A 119 -8.86 23.65 -24.38
C ALA A 119 -10.40 23.79 -24.38
N ALA A 120 -10.92 24.99 -24.12
CA ALA A 120 -12.36 25.28 -24.17
C ALA A 120 -12.92 25.11 -25.59
N ARG A 121 -12.20 25.55 -26.62
CA ARG A 121 -12.58 25.35 -28.03
C ARG A 121 -12.65 23.87 -28.40
N LEU A 122 -11.64 23.09 -28.00
CA LEU A 122 -11.60 21.64 -28.24
C LEU A 122 -12.73 20.90 -27.51
N VAL A 123 -13.01 21.28 -26.26
CA VAL A 123 -14.11 20.70 -25.47
C VAL A 123 -15.48 21.02 -26.07
N ASP A 124 -15.68 22.25 -26.55
CA ASP A 124 -16.90 22.64 -27.28
C ASP A 124 -17.05 21.82 -28.57
N GLU A 125 -15.99 21.66 -29.35
CA GLU A 125 -16.00 20.83 -30.56
C GLU A 125 -16.31 19.36 -30.26
N PHE A 126 -15.70 18.79 -29.22
CA PHE A 126 -15.92 17.41 -28.80
C PHE A 126 -17.35 17.16 -28.31
N GLY A 127 -17.91 18.12 -27.57
CA GLY A 127 -19.23 18.02 -26.92
C GLY A 127 -20.42 18.53 -27.72
N LYS A 128 -20.22 18.99 -28.97
CA LYS A 128 -21.31 19.45 -29.84
C LYS A 128 -22.34 18.34 -30.11
N PRO A 129 -23.63 18.69 -30.31
CA PRO A 129 -24.63 17.74 -30.76
C PRO A 129 -24.19 17.02 -32.05
N GLY A 130 -24.26 15.69 -32.07
CA GLY A 130 -23.74 14.83 -33.14
C GLY A 130 -22.22 14.70 -33.21
N GLY A 131 -21.50 15.31 -32.27
CA GLY A 131 -20.05 15.31 -32.16
C GLY A 131 -19.47 13.96 -31.73
N VAL A 132 -18.13 13.89 -31.66
CA VAL A 132 -17.42 12.66 -31.26
C VAL A 132 -17.74 12.28 -29.81
N GLY A 133 -17.88 13.25 -28.92
CA GLY A 133 -18.15 13.00 -27.51
C GLY A 133 -19.47 12.28 -27.25
N GLU A 134 -20.54 12.60 -27.97
CA GLU A 134 -21.82 11.89 -27.84
C GLU A 134 -21.70 10.43 -28.28
N LYS A 135 -21.02 10.18 -29.40
CA LYS A 135 -20.76 8.81 -29.89
C LYS A 135 -19.96 7.99 -28.88
N VAL A 136 -18.93 8.59 -28.27
CA VAL A 136 -18.15 7.94 -27.21
C VAL A 136 -19.02 7.67 -25.98
N GLN A 137 -19.84 8.64 -25.56
CA GLN A 137 -20.75 8.48 -24.42
C GLN A 137 -21.74 7.32 -24.64
N GLU A 138 -22.31 7.19 -25.83
CA GLU A 138 -23.21 6.08 -26.18
C GLU A 138 -22.51 4.71 -26.06
N GLU A 139 -21.27 4.59 -26.56
CA GLU A 139 -20.49 3.36 -26.44
C GLU A 139 -20.11 3.05 -24.99
N LEU A 140 -19.82 4.07 -24.17
CA LEU A 140 -19.58 3.89 -22.73
C LEU A 140 -20.84 3.37 -22.01
N ILE A 141 -22.03 3.87 -22.36
CA ILE A 141 -23.29 3.38 -21.81
C ILE A 141 -23.53 1.91 -22.21
N LYS A 142 -23.31 1.55 -23.49
CA LYS A 142 -23.40 0.15 -23.94
C LYS A 142 -22.44 -0.78 -23.17
N LYS A 143 -21.23 -0.30 -22.88
CA LYS A 143 -20.25 -1.03 -22.06
C LYS A 143 -20.70 -1.17 -20.61
N HIS A 144 -21.20 -0.10 -20.00
CA HIS A 144 -21.77 -0.14 -18.65
C HIS A 144 -22.89 -1.18 -18.53
N ASP A 145 -23.77 -1.25 -19.52
CA ASP A 145 -24.91 -2.17 -19.49
C ASP A 145 -24.47 -3.63 -19.65
N SER A 146 -23.42 -3.88 -20.43
CA SER A 146 -22.92 -5.23 -20.74
C SER A 146 -21.84 -5.76 -19.77
N MET A 147 -21.23 -4.91 -18.95
CA MET A 147 -20.12 -5.27 -18.06
C MET A 147 -20.43 -4.97 -16.59
N ASP A 148 -19.81 -5.68 -15.66
CA ASP A 148 -19.95 -5.38 -14.22
C ASP A 148 -19.21 -4.09 -13.84
N ASN A 149 -18.04 -3.88 -14.44
CA ASN A 149 -17.25 -2.66 -14.33
C ASN A 149 -16.63 -2.34 -15.70
N TRP A 150 -17.14 -1.28 -16.35
CA TRP A 150 -16.73 -0.92 -17.71
C TRP A 150 -15.32 -0.32 -17.79
N VAL A 151 -14.78 0.21 -16.69
CA VAL A 151 -13.48 0.91 -16.66
C VAL A 151 -12.33 0.07 -16.12
N TYR A 152 -12.61 -1.03 -15.41
CA TYR A 152 -11.59 -1.81 -14.67
C TYR A 152 -10.37 -2.18 -15.53
N ASN A 153 -10.56 -2.82 -16.68
CA ASN A 153 -9.44 -3.24 -17.53
C ASN A 153 -8.68 -2.06 -18.13
N TRP A 154 -9.36 -0.96 -18.48
CA TRP A 154 -8.71 0.24 -18.99
C TRP A 154 -7.87 0.92 -17.91
N TRP A 155 -8.43 1.07 -16.71
CA TRP A 155 -7.71 1.63 -15.58
C TRP A 155 -6.50 0.77 -15.19
N LEU A 156 -6.66 -0.56 -15.11
CA LEU A 156 -5.56 -1.46 -14.76
C LEU A 156 -4.43 -1.40 -15.81
N ASP A 157 -4.80 -1.34 -17.08
CA ASP A 157 -3.83 -1.24 -18.18
C ASP A 157 -3.12 0.11 -18.20
N ASP A 158 -3.86 1.21 -18.05
CA ASP A 158 -3.33 2.58 -18.12
C ASP A 158 -2.47 2.92 -16.90
N MET A 159 -2.97 2.61 -15.70
CA MET A 159 -2.28 2.93 -14.44
C MET A 159 -1.09 2.01 -14.15
N TYR A 160 -1.14 0.75 -14.58
CA TYR A 160 -0.13 -0.24 -14.19
C TYR A 160 0.46 -1.02 -15.36
N MET A 161 -0.33 -1.82 -16.08
CA MET A 161 0.26 -2.85 -16.97
C MET A 161 1.05 -2.28 -18.14
N SER A 162 0.62 -1.13 -18.66
CA SER A 162 1.26 -0.45 -19.79
C SER A 162 2.42 0.43 -19.36
N VAL A 163 2.50 0.81 -18.07
CA VAL A 163 3.60 1.59 -17.50
C VAL A 163 4.88 0.75 -17.51
N SER A 164 5.92 1.28 -18.13
CA SER A 164 7.22 0.60 -18.28
C SER A 164 8.24 0.97 -17.19
N LEU A 165 7.95 1.95 -16.33
CA LEU A 165 8.84 2.36 -15.26
C LEU A 165 9.13 1.19 -14.29
N PRO A 166 10.34 1.15 -13.68
CA PRO A 166 10.66 0.22 -12.60
C PRO A 166 9.58 0.16 -11.51
N LEU A 167 9.31 -1.04 -10.99
CA LEU A 167 8.37 -1.20 -9.88
C LEU A 167 8.82 -0.50 -8.58
N PRO A 168 10.05 -0.71 -8.06
CA PRO A 168 10.48 0.04 -6.89
C PRO A 168 10.48 1.53 -7.17
N VAL A 169 10.23 2.34 -6.13
CA VAL A 169 10.10 3.81 -6.18
C VAL A 169 8.85 4.30 -6.94
N ASN A 170 8.61 3.81 -8.15
CA ASN A 170 7.59 4.39 -9.05
C ASN A 170 6.20 3.76 -8.90
N SER A 171 6.09 2.50 -8.45
CA SER A 171 4.81 1.79 -8.39
C SER A 171 4.59 1.06 -7.07
N ASN A 172 5.54 0.23 -6.64
CA ASN A 172 5.43 -0.57 -5.42
C ASN A 172 5.63 0.30 -4.18
N PRO A 173 4.62 0.43 -3.29
CA PRO A 173 4.80 1.17 -2.06
C PRO A 173 5.57 0.34 -1.03
N GLY A 174 6.39 1.03 -0.24
CA GLY A 174 7.02 0.49 0.96
C GLY A 174 6.29 0.95 2.22
N MET A 175 5.99 0.02 3.12
CA MET A 175 5.43 0.30 4.44
C MET A 175 6.43 -0.07 5.52
N VAL A 176 6.68 0.85 6.45
CA VAL A 176 7.51 0.61 7.63
C VAL A 176 6.60 0.24 8.80
N PHE A 177 6.82 -0.93 9.39
CA PHE A 177 6.06 -1.41 10.55
C PHE A 177 6.65 -0.86 11.86
N PRO A 178 5.92 -0.98 12.99
CA PRO A 178 6.48 -0.65 14.29
C PRO A 178 7.79 -1.39 14.54
N HIS A 179 8.81 -0.65 14.99
CA HIS A 179 10.13 -1.19 15.28
C HIS A 179 10.03 -2.28 16.37
N GLN A 180 10.68 -3.41 16.11
CA GLN A 180 10.72 -4.57 17.00
C GLN A 180 12.01 -4.58 17.82
N LYS A 181 12.01 -5.28 18.96
CA LYS A 181 13.19 -5.46 19.79
C LYS A 181 13.66 -6.90 19.70
N PHE A 182 14.62 -7.16 18.80
CA PHE A 182 15.25 -8.47 18.68
C PHE A 182 16.58 -8.48 19.43
N THR A 183 16.83 -9.54 20.19
CA THR A 183 18.10 -9.79 20.88
C THR A 183 18.88 -10.93 20.24
N SER A 184 18.21 -11.75 19.42
CA SER A 184 18.78 -12.90 18.73
C SER A 184 18.11 -13.12 17.36
N ASP A 185 18.74 -13.93 16.51
CA ASP A 185 18.11 -14.40 15.27
C ASP A 185 16.84 -15.20 15.54
N THR A 186 16.79 -15.93 16.66
CA THR A 186 15.60 -16.65 17.10
C THR A 186 14.41 -15.72 17.35
N ASP A 187 14.62 -14.55 17.95
CA ASP A 187 13.55 -13.55 18.15
C ASP A 187 13.01 -13.03 16.82
N MET A 188 13.93 -12.75 15.88
CA MET A 188 13.62 -12.28 14.54
C MET A 188 12.83 -13.34 13.75
N VAL A 189 13.26 -14.60 13.80
CA VAL A 189 12.59 -15.74 13.17
C VAL A 189 11.22 -15.98 13.80
N ASN A 190 11.10 -15.93 15.12
CA ASN A 190 9.81 -16.07 15.81
C ASN A 190 8.83 -14.97 15.40
N PHE A 191 9.30 -13.74 15.21
CA PHE A 191 8.47 -12.66 14.69
C PHE A 191 8.06 -12.90 13.22
N ALA A 192 8.99 -13.30 12.37
CA ALA A 192 8.70 -13.64 10.97
C ALA A 192 7.71 -14.82 10.87
N GLY A 193 7.86 -15.85 11.70
CA GLY A 193 6.96 -17.00 11.76
C GLY A 193 5.54 -16.61 12.19
N ARG A 194 5.40 -15.71 13.17
CA ARG A 194 4.09 -15.12 13.52
C ARG A 194 3.49 -14.32 12.37
N LEU A 195 4.28 -13.53 11.65
CA LEU A 195 3.78 -12.79 10.47
C LEU A 195 3.27 -13.72 9.37
N VAL A 196 4.04 -14.77 9.06
CA VAL A 196 3.66 -15.77 8.05
C VAL A 196 2.39 -16.49 8.49
N THR A 197 2.33 -16.96 9.74
CA THR A 197 1.16 -17.66 10.29
C THR A 197 -0.07 -16.75 10.22
N ALA A 198 0.00 -15.53 10.74
CA ALA A 198 -1.12 -14.58 10.69
C ALA A 198 -1.54 -14.20 9.26
N ALA A 199 -0.62 -14.18 8.30
CA ALA A 199 -0.96 -13.95 6.89
C ALA A 199 -1.75 -15.12 6.28
N PHE A 200 -1.43 -16.35 6.64
CA PHE A 200 -2.21 -17.52 6.22
C PHE A 200 -3.58 -17.59 6.93
N ASP A 201 -3.67 -17.21 8.21
CA ASP A 201 -4.96 -17.07 8.91
C ASP A 201 -5.86 -16.06 8.18
N MET A 202 -5.28 -14.92 7.78
CA MET A 202 -5.99 -13.92 6.99
C MET A 202 -6.43 -14.47 5.63
N LYS A 203 -5.57 -15.21 4.94
CA LYS A 203 -5.92 -15.83 3.65
C LYS A 203 -7.09 -16.80 3.80
N GLU A 204 -7.08 -17.66 4.82
CA GLU A 204 -8.17 -18.59 5.10
C GLU A 204 -9.48 -17.87 5.41
N ARG A 205 -9.42 -16.78 6.19
CA ARG A 205 -10.59 -15.93 6.46
C ARG A 205 -11.14 -15.28 5.19
N ILE A 206 -10.26 -14.80 4.29
CA ILE A 206 -10.66 -14.28 2.98
C ILE A 206 -11.38 -15.36 2.16
N GLU A 207 -10.83 -16.56 2.09
CA GLU A 207 -11.40 -17.69 1.34
C GLU A 207 -12.71 -18.20 1.94
N ALA A 208 -12.84 -18.19 3.27
CA ALA A 208 -14.07 -18.49 3.98
C ALA A 208 -15.13 -17.38 3.87
N GLY A 209 -14.76 -16.19 3.37
CA GLY A 209 -15.62 -15.01 3.37
C GLY A 209 -15.86 -14.43 4.76
N ASP A 210 -15.00 -14.75 5.73
CA ASP A 210 -15.07 -14.33 7.12
C ASP A 210 -14.33 -13.00 7.36
N LEU A 211 -14.71 -12.00 6.56
CA LEU A 211 -14.27 -10.63 6.71
C LEU A 211 -15.44 -9.73 7.04
N ASP A 212 -15.20 -8.79 7.96
CA ASP A 212 -16.11 -7.68 8.17
C ASP A 212 -16.29 -6.92 6.86
N LEU A 213 -17.56 -6.73 6.49
CA LEU A 213 -17.90 -6.02 5.29
C LEU A 213 -17.49 -4.55 5.41
N ASP A 214 -16.59 -4.12 4.53
CA ASP A 214 -16.20 -2.73 4.43
C ASP A 214 -17.39 -1.87 4.01
N ARG A 215 -17.51 -0.70 4.63
CA ARG A 215 -18.61 0.24 4.38
C ARG A 215 -18.12 1.66 4.22
N CYS A 216 -18.77 2.38 3.31
CA CYS A 216 -18.59 3.82 3.16
C CYS A 216 -18.84 4.53 4.50
N SER A 217 -17.85 5.31 4.95
CA SER A 217 -17.91 6.03 6.23
C SER A 217 -18.55 7.42 6.14
N ASN A 218 -18.51 8.06 4.96
CA ASN A 218 -18.87 9.47 4.77
C ASN A 218 -20.04 9.69 3.82
N ARG A 219 -19.79 9.71 2.49
CA ARG A 219 -20.74 10.20 1.47
C ARG A 219 -22.02 9.36 1.40
N GLU A 220 -21.85 8.04 1.34
CA GLU A 220 -22.93 7.05 1.27
C GLU A 220 -22.85 6.16 2.49
N LYS A 221 -23.08 6.76 3.67
CA LYS A 221 -22.84 6.11 4.95
C LYS A 221 -23.50 4.72 5.01
N TYR A 222 -22.72 3.72 5.41
CA TYR A 222 -23.11 2.30 5.50
C TYR A 222 -23.27 1.53 4.19
N GLN A 223 -23.11 2.17 3.02
CA GLN A 223 -23.10 1.45 1.75
C GLN A 223 -21.97 0.41 1.76
N PRO A 224 -22.25 -0.86 1.43
CA PRO A 224 -21.23 -1.88 1.22
C PRO A 224 -20.18 -1.46 0.20
N LEU A 225 -18.92 -1.79 0.47
CA LEU A 225 -17.82 -1.66 -0.45
C LEU A 225 -17.50 -3.01 -1.11
N CYS A 226 -16.87 -2.95 -2.27
CA CYS A 226 -16.44 -4.13 -3.00
C CYS A 226 -15.30 -4.83 -2.27
N MET A 227 -15.47 -6.13 -1.98
CA MET A 227 -14.46 -6.95 -1.29
C MET A 227 -13.51 -7.70 -2.24
N ALA A 228 -13.67 -7.57 -3.56
CA ALA A 228 -12.93 -8.38 -4.54
C ALA A 228 -11.40 -8.21 -4.50
N GLN A 229 -10.91 -7.08 -3.98
CA GLN A 229 -9.47 -6.83 -3.85
C GLN A 229 -8.80 -7.76 -2.83
N TYR A 230 -9.48 -8.08 -1.72
CA TYR A 230 -8.94 -8.99 -0.69
C TYR A 230 -8.60 -10.36 -1.28
N ASN A 231 -9.46 -10.89 -2.16
CA ASN A 231 -9.27 -12.16 -2.84
C ASN A 231 -8.04 -12.21 -3.76
N ARG A 232 -7.42 -11.06 -4.05
CA ARG A 232 -6.28 -10.98 -4.98
C ARG A 232 -4.94 -10.87 -4.26
N VAL A 233 -4.91 -10.40 -3.01
CA VAL A 233 -3.67 -10.02 -2.32
C VAL A 233 -2.69 -11.20 -2.21
N PHE A 234 -3.17 -12.40 -1.88
CA PHE A 234 -2.33 -13.59 -1.72
C PHE A 234 -2.23 -14.48 -2.96
N SER A 235 -3.07 -14.23 -3.96
CA SER A 235 -3.19 -15.05 -5.17
C SER A 235 -2.87 -14.28 -6.45
N SER A 236 -2.02 -13.25 -6.36
CA SER A 236 -1.60 -12.45 -7.50
C SER A 236 -0.09 -12.48 -7.73
N TYR A 237 0.30 -12.27 -8.99
CA TYR A 237 1.67 -12.03 -9.43
C TYR A 237 1.68 -11.15 -10.69
N ARG A 238 2.55 -10.14 -10.74
CA ARG A 238 2.69 -9.28 -11.92
C ARG A 238 3.82 -9.76 -12.83
N ARG A 239 3.48 -10.46 -13.90
CA ARG A 239 4.46 -10.94 -14.88
C ARG A 239 4.82 -9.82 -15.87
N PRO A 240 6.11 -9.49 -16.06
CA PRO A 240 6.51 -8.51 -17.06
C PRO A 240 6.19 -9.01 -18.48
N GLY A 241 5.85 -8.10 -19.39
CA GLY A 241 5.52 -8.46 -20.76
C GLY A 241 5.80 -7.35 -21.78
N ILE A 242 5.64 -7.68 -23.05
CA ILE A 242 5.73 -6.74 -24.18
C ILE A 242 4.48 -6.99 -25.06
N PRO A 243 3.68 -5.96 -25.41
CA PRO A 243 3.89 -4.54 -25.13
C PRO A 243 3.49 -4.09 -23.71
N LYS A 244 2.85 -4.97 -22.91
CA LYS A 244 2.39 -4.68 -21.54
C LYS A 244 2.56 -5.89 -20.60
N ASP A 245 2.58 -5.61 -19.31
CA ASP A 245 2.62 -6.62 -18.24
C ASP A 245 1.29 -7.37 -18.13
N LYS A 246 1.27 -8.43 -17.31
CA LYS A 246 0.06 -9.20 -17.01
C LYS A 246 -0.05 -9.45 -15.51
N LEU A 247 -1.21 -9.14 -14.95
CA LEU A 247 -1.60 -9.58 -13.62
C LEU A 247 -2.13 -11.02 -13.70
N LEU A 248 -1.45 -11.95 -13.04
CA LEU A 248 -1.79 -13.37 -13.03
C LEU A 248 -2.53 -13.72 -11.73
N CYS A 249 -3.58 -14.53 -11.84
CA CYS A 249 -4.20 -15.18 -10.70
C CYS A 249 -3.54 -16.55 -10.46
N THR A 250 -3.12 -16.80 -9.22
CA THR A 250 -2.39 -18.01 -8.81
C THR A 250 -3.21 -18.91 -7.89
N ALA A 251 -4.47 -18.57 -7.62
CA ALA A 251 -5.34 -19.29 -6.68
C ALA A 251 -5.47 -20.78 -7.00
N GLU A 252 -5.62 -21.14 -8.28
CA GLU A 252 -5.71 -22.56 -8.68
C GLU A 252 -4.43 -23.34 -8.38
N ALA A 253 -3.26 -22.71 -8.54
CA ALA A 253 -1.98 -23.35 -8.23
C ALA A 253 -1.74 -23.50 -6.72
N GLN A 254 -2.49 -22.78 -5.89
CA GLN A 254 -2.36 -22.69 -4.43
C GLN A 254 -3.41 -23.52 -3.68
N LYS A 255 -4.22 -24.31 -4.37
CA LYS A 255 -5.41 -24.94 -3.78
C LYS A 255 -5.07 -25.98 -2.71
N ASP A 256 -4.27 -26.98 -3.07
CA ASP A 256 -3.96 -28.11 -2.17
C ASP A 256 -2.56 -28.02 -1.55
N ASN A 257 -1.66 -27.26 -2.20
CA ASN A 257 -0.31 -27.04 -1.72
C ASN A 257 0.02 -25.55 -1.78
N GLN A 258 0.57 -25.03 -0.69
CA GLN A 258 0.91 -23.62 -0.56
C GLN A 258 2.30 -23.47 0.04
N HIS A 259 3.16 -22.75 -0.67
CA HIS A 259 4.50 -22.43 -0.21
C HIS A 259 4.72 -20.92 -0.18
N ILE A 260 5.70 -20.53 0.63
CA ILE A 260 6.32 -19.19 0.58
C ILE A 260 7.69 -19.30 -0.08
N VAL A 261 8.24 -18.14 -0.46
CA VAL A 261 9.66 -18.04 -0.80
C VAL A 261 10.37 -17.20 0.23
N VAL A 262 11.44 -17.73 0.80
CA VAL A 262 12.30 -17.04 1.75
C VAL A 262 13.60 -16.66 1.04
N CYS A 263 14.04 -15.42 1.22
CA CYS A 263 15.26 -14.89 0.64
C CYS A 263 16.17 -14.31 1.71
N CYS A 264 17.43 -14.76 1.75
CA CYS A 264 18.46 -14.24 2.65
C CYS A 264 19.80 -14.25 1.91
N LYS A 265 20.50 -13.11 1.89
CA LYS A 265 21.76 -12.94 1.13
C LYS A 265 21.62 -13.43 -0.34
N ASN A 266 20.48 -13.17 -0.98
CA ASN A 266 20.12 -13.62 -2.33
C ASN A 266 19.90 -15.15 -2.50
N HIS A 267 20.04 -15.95 -1.45
CA HIS A 267 19.63 -17.35 -1.47
C HIS A 267 18.12 -17.46 -1.40
N LEU A 268 17.51 -18.13 -2.38
CA LEU A 268 16.08 -18.38 -2.42
C LEU A 268 15.76 -19.79 -1.90
N TYR A 269 14.76 -19.90 -1.05
CA TYR A 269 14.25 -21.17 -0.55
C TYR A 269 12.74 -21.24 -0.75
N ARG A 270 12.27 -22.38 -1.27
CA ARG A 270 10.87 -22.78 -1.20
C ARG A 270 10.62 -23.40 0.16
N VAL A 271 9.64 -22.87 0.89
CA VAL A 271 9.20 -23.40 2.18
C VAL A 271 7.72 -23.74 2.07
N GLU A 272 7.39 -25.02 2.22
CA GLU A 272 6.00 -25.47 2.28
C GLU A 272 5.35 -24.97 3.56
N ILE A 273 4.10 -24.51 3.47
CA ILE A 273 3.28 -24.08 4.62
C ILE A 273 2.00 -24.90 4.69
N VAL A 274 1.42 -25.27 3.55
CA VAL A 274 0.28 -26.19 3.45
C VAL A 274 0.66 -27.31 2.50
N VAL A 275 0.60 -28.55 2.97
CA VAL A 275 0.92 -29.76 2.20
C VAL A 275 -0.30 -30.67 2.22
N GLU A 276 -0.82 -31.00 1.03
CA GLU A 276 -2.02 -31.85 0.87
C GLU A 276 -3.20 -31.37 1.73
N GLY A 277 -3.39 -30.05 1.80
CA GLY A 277 -4.44 -29.40 2.60
C GLY A 277 -4.13 -29.28 4.10
N THR A 278 -3.04 -29.86 4.60
CA THR A 278 -2.64 -29.78 6.01
C THR A 278 -1.68 -28.62 6.23
N ARG A 279 -2.04 -27.71 7.12
CA ARG A 279 -1.26 -26.50 7.43
C ARG A 279 -0.27 -26.73 8.58
N MET A 280 0.95 -26.24 8.40
CA MET A 280 1.97 -26.23 9.45
C MET A 280 1.58 -25.35 10.64
N THR A 281 1.96 -25.78 11.84
CA THR A 281 1.86 -24.96 13.06
C THR A 281 2.86 -23.80 13.03
N GLN A 282 2.62 -22.77 13.84
CA GLN A 282 3.56 -21.64 14.00
C GLN A 282 4.97 -22.10 14.39
N GLN A 283 5.08 -23.10 15.28
CA GLN A 283 6.37 -23.63 15.71
C GLN A 283 7.11 -24.31 14.55
N GLN A 284 6.40 -25.10 13.73
CA GLN A 284 6.96 -25.70 12.53
C GLN A 284 7.40 -24.63 11.52
N VAL A 285 6.58 -23.59 11.29
CA VAL A 285 6.97 -22.46 10.42
C VAL A 285 8.25 -21.77 10.93
N CYS A 286 8.33 -21.48 12.23
CA CYS A 286 9.56 -20.92 12.83
C CYS A 286 10.76 -21.85 12.63
N ALA A 287 10.60 -23.15 12.84
CA ALA A 287 11.68 -24.13 12.63
C ALA A 287 12.16 -24.14 11.17
N GLN A 288 11.25 -24.06 10.19
CA GLN A 288 11.58 -23.97 8.77
C GLN A 288 12.34 -22.69 8.43
N LEU A 289 11.92 -21.54 8.97
CA LEU A 289 12.61 -20.26 8.77
C LEU A 289 14.00 -20.24 9.44
N GLN A 290 14.13 -20.82 10.63
CA GLN A 290 15.41 -20.99 11.32
C GLN A 290 16.36 -21.87 10.50
N GLU A 291 15.83 -22.96 9.93
CA GLU A 291 16.60 -23.87 9.08
C GLU A 291 17.10 -23.17 7.81
N VAL A 292 16.31 -22.29 7.19
CA VAL A 292 16.77 -21.47 6.07
C VAL A 292 17.97 -20.60 6.48
N LEU A 293 17.89 -19.89 7.61
CA LEU A 293 19.01 -19.04 8.07
C LEU A 293 20.26 -19.88 8.38
N ARG A 294 20.08 -21.06 8.99
CA ARG A 294 21.17 -22.00 9.27
C ARG A 294 21.84 -22.47 7.98
N GLN A 295 21.07 -22.91 6.99
CA GLN A 295 21.59 -23.36 5.70
C GLN A 295 22.33 -22.25 4.93
N VAL A 296 21.90 -20.99 5.07
CA VAL A 296 22.60 -19.84 4.46
C VAL A 296 23.92 -19.54 5.17
N GLU A 297 23.95 -19.65 6.50
CA GLU A 297 25.18 -19.37 7.27
C GLU A 297 26.23 -20.47 7.11
N GLU A 298 25.80 -21.73 6.98
CA GLU A 298 26.68 -22.88 6.74
C GLU A 298 27.04 -23.09 5.26
N TYR A 299 26.55 -22.24 4.36
CA TYR A 299 26.81 -22.41 2.94
C TYR A 299 28.26 -22.05 2.58
N GLU A 300 29.05 -23.06 2.22
CA GLU A 300 30.47 -22.90 1.86
C GLU A 300 30.71 -22.59 0.37
N GLY A 301 29.67 -22.57 -0.45
CA GLY A 301 29.77 -22.29 -1.89
C GLY A 301 29.94 -20.80 -2.20
N SER A 302 30.10 -20.47 -3.48
CA SER A 302 30.09 -19.08 -3.94
C SER A 302 28.71 -18.45 -3.81
N ASP A 303 28.66 -17.16 -3.49
CA ASP A 303 27.42 -16.38 -3.42
C ASP A 303 26.52 -16.62 -4.64
N PRO A 304 25.20 -16.81 -4.43
CA PRO A 304 24.28 -17.05 -5.53
C PRO A 304 24.18 -15.81 -6.41
N PRO A 305 23.96 -16.00 -7.73
CA PRO A 305 23.80 -14.87 -8.64
C PRO A 305 22.59 -14.01 -8.22
N PRO A 306 22.72 -12.67 -8.11
CA PRO A 306 21.70 -11.77 -7.58
C PRO A 306 20.56 -11.49 -8.59
N VAL A 307 19.91 -12.53 -9.10
CA VAL A 307 18.88 -12.47 -10.15
C VAL A 307 17.70 -11.55 -9.79
N GLY A 308 17.37 -11.44 -8.50
CA GLY A 308 16.28 -10.59 -8.01
C GLY A 308 16.40 -9.12 -8.42
N VAL A 309 17.63 -8.60 -8.62
CA VAL A 309 17.85 -7.21 -9.04
C VAL A 309 17.21 -6.89 -10.40
N MET A 310 17.12 -7.87 -11.31
CA MET A 310 16.51 -7.63 -12.63
C MET A 310 15.02 -7.34 -12.54
N THR A 311 14.34 -7.75 -11.45
CA THR A 311 12.92 -7.40 -11.23
C THR A 311 12.72 -5.93 -10.85
N ALA A 312 13.79 -5.24 -10.44
CA ALA A 312 13.83 -3.82 -10.14
C ALA A 312 14.07 -2.93 -11.37
N ASP A 313 14.27 -3.52 -12.56
CA ASP A 313 14.56 -2.78 -13.78
C ASP A 313 13.26 -2.28 -14.46
N ASN A 314 13.42 -1.50 -15.54
CA ASN A 314 12.36 -1.15 -16.47
C ASN A 314 11.60 -2.41 -16.90
N ARG A 315 10.27 -2.35 -16.93
CA ARG A 315 9.41 -3.53 -17.15
C ARG A 315 9.67 -4.22 -18.49
N ARG A 316 10.03 -3.45 -19.53
CA ARG A 316 10.33 -3.99 -20.87
C ARG A 316 11.71 -4.64 -20.91
N THR A 317 12.70 -4.04 -20.26
CA THR A 317 14.03 -4.64 -20.08
C THR A 317 13.92 -5.93 -19.28
N TRP A 318 13.20 -5.92 -18.16
CA TRP A 318 12.95 -7.11 -17.36
C TRP A 318 12.20 -8.18 -18.16
N ALA A 319 11.18 -7.84 -18.94
CA ALA A 319 10.49 -8.80 -19.80
C ALA A 319 11.44 -9.55 -20.75
N GLN A 320 12.40 -8.84 -21.37
CA GLN A 320 13.41 -9.44 -22.25
C GLN A 320 14.39 -10.32 -21.47
N SER A 321 14.96 -9.82 -20.37
CA SER A 321 15.89 -10.56 -19.53
C SER A 321 15.25 -11.82 -18.95
N ARG A 322 13.99 -11.72 -18.52
CA ARG A 322 13.19 -12.85 -18.03
C ARG A 322 12.95 -13.91 -19.10
N GLN A 323 12.72 -13.51 -20.35
CA GLN A 323 12.55 -14.46 -21.46
C GLN A 323 13.83 -15.27 -21.70
N ILE A 324 15.00 -14.62 -21.67
CA ILE A 324 16.30 -15.30 -21.80
C ILE A 324 16.52 -16.22 -20.59
N LEU A 325 16.25 -15.74 -19.38
CA LEU A 325 16.41 -16.51 -18.14
C LEU A 325 15.54 -17.77 -18.15
N ALA A 326 14.29 -17.65 -18.62
CA ALA A 326 13.33 -18.75 -18.75
C ALA A 326 13.65 -19.74 -19.88
N GLY A 327 14.63 -19.45 -20.73
CA GLY A 327 15.11 -20.40 -21.75
C GLY A 327 15.78 -21.64 -21.16
N GLU A 328 16.28 -21.53 -19.92
CA GLU A 328 16.82 -22.66 -19.15
C GLU A 328 15.69 -23.40 -18.39
N PRO A 329 15.50 -24.71 -18.58
CA PRO A 329 14.40 -25.46 -17.97
C PRO A 329 14.35 -25.40 -16.44
N ASP A 330 15.50 -25.36 -15.77
CA ASP A 330 15.54 -25.29 -14.30
C ASP A 330 15.15 -23.91 -13.79
N ASN A 331 15.56 -22.84 -14.49
CA ASN A 331 15.13 -21.48 -14.17
C ASN A 331 13.62 -21.32 -14.37
N GLN A 332 13.03 -21.99 -15.37
CA GLN A 332 11.57 -21.97 -15.56
C GLN A 332 10.83 -22.57 -14.36
N LYS A 333 11.39 -23.62 -13.73
CA LYS A 333 10.83 -24.20 -12.49
C LYS A 333 10.93 -23.19 -11.34
N VAL A 334 12.09 -22.54 -11.17
CA VAL A 334 12.27 -21.50 -10.12
C VAL A 334 11.32 -20.33 -10.32
N LEU A 335 11.16 -19.85 -11.55
CA LEU A 335 10.20 -18.79 -11.89
C LEU A 335 8.76 -19.21 -11.58
N ARG A 336 8.39 -20.47 -11.83
CA ARG A 336 7.06 -20.99 -11.47
C ARG A 336 6.85 -21.01 -9.96
N VAL A 337 7.86 -21.39 -9.18
CA VAL A 337 7.81 -21.34 -7.71
C VAL A 337 7.60 -19.91 -7.21
N LEU A 338 8.33 -18.93 -7.76
CA LEU A 338 8.20 -17.51 -7.44
C LEU A 338 6.84 -16.92 -7.85
N GLU A 339 6.29 -17.37 -8.99
CA GLU A 339 4.97 -16.95 -9.43
C GLU A 339 3.85 -17.45 -8.53
N THR A 340 3.95 -18.70 -8.08
CA THR A 340 2.85 -19.40 -7.39
C THR A 340 2.91 -19.31 -5.87
N CYS A 341 4.03 -18.84 -5.29
CA CYS A 341 4.13 -18.67 -3.84
C CYS A 341 3.03 -17.74 -3.31
N VAL A 342 2.60 -17.95 -2.07
CA VAL A 342 1.57 -17.11 -1.42
C VAL A 342 2.15 -15.72 -1.12
N LEU A 343 3.32 -15.69 -0.50
CA LEU A 343 4.05 -14.49 -0.13
C LEU A 343 5.56 -14.72 -0.16
N PHE A 344 6.31 -13.63 -0.10
CA PHE A 344 7.77 -13.61 -0.04
C PHE A 344 8.25 -13.08 1.31
N VAL A 345 9.31 -13.65 1.86
CA VAL A 345 9.94 -13.18 3.10
C VAL A 345 11.41 -12.89 2.85
N SER A 346 11.83 -11.65 3.07
CA SER A 346 13.22 -11.21 2.95
C SER A 346 13.83 -11.02 4.34
N PHE A 347 14.82 -11.83 4.68
CA PHE A 347 15.73 -11.56 5.78
C PHE A 347 16.88 -10.70 5.28
N ASP A 348 16.88 -9.44 5.71
CA ASP A 348 17.76 -8.42 5.17
C ASP A 348 18.96 -8.16 6.06
N SER A 349 20.07 -7.77 5.42
CA SER A 349 21.19 -7.13 6.09
C SER A 349 20.82 -5.70 6.51
N VAL A 350 21.40 -5.25 7.61
CA VAL A 350 21.19 -3.89 8.13
C VAL A 350 21.79 -2.87 7.17
N LEU A 351 21.00 -1.89 6.71
CA LEU A 351 21.55 -0.76 5.95
C LEU A 351 22.47 0.09 6.85
N PRO A 352 23.56 0.66 6.32
CA PRO A 352 24.39 1.58 7.10
C PRO A 352 23.55 2.73 7.66
N SER A 353 23.78 3.14 8.91
CA SER A 353 23.09 4.29 9.50
C SER A 353 23.29 5.59 8.71
N LYS A 354 24.39 5.66 7.96
CA LYS A 354 24.73 6.77 7.06
C LYS A 354 24.10 6.69 5.66
N PHE A 355 23.38 5.62 5.36
CA PHE A 355 22.75 5.44 4.06
C PHE A 355 21.81 6.61 3.75
N ASN A 356 21.99 7.20 2.57
CA ASN A 356 21.29 8.39 2.09
C ASN A 356 21.36 9.65 2.99
N LEU A 357 22.33 9.75 3.91
CA LEU A 357 22.55 10.96 4.72
C LEU A 357 23.22 12.12 3.96
N ALA A 358 23.66 11.92 2.71
CA ALA A 358 24.29 12.98 1.90
C ALA A 358 23.39 14.22 1.74
N THR A 359 22.07 14.04 1.84
CA THR A 359 21.05 15.10 1.82
C THR A 359 20.91 15.87 3.15
N ARG A 360 21.61 15.47 4.25
CA ARG A 360 21.70 16.26 5.49
C ARG A 360 22.84 17.30 5.46
N THR A 361 23.88 17.08 4.65
CA THR A 361 25.09 17.92 4.65
C THR A 361 25.31 18.68 3.34
N SER A 362 24.79 18.21 2.20
CA SER A 362 25.07 18.82 0.89
C SER A 362 24.44 20.20 0.69
N HIS A 363 23.25 20.48 1.25
CA HIS A 363 22.64 21.80 1.12
C HIS A 363 23.28 22.89 1.99
N ARG A 364 23.94 22.52 3.10
CA ARG A 364 24.63 23.50 3.97
C ARG A 364 26.13 23.62 3.66
N ALA A 365 26.78 22.54 3.22
CA ALA A 365 28.22 22.52 2.93
C ALA A 365 28.58 23.07 1.54
N SER A 366 27.65 23.07 0.57
CA SER A 366 27.88 23.68 -0.76
C SER A 366 27.92 25.21 -0.70
N LEU A 367 27.27 25.83 0.29
CA LEU A 367 27.28 27.29 0.51
C LEU A 367 28.41 27.80 1.43
N SER A 368 29.08 26.92 2.20
CA SER A 368 30.16 27.34 3.12
C SER A 368 31.58 27.06 2.60
N LYS A 369 31.76 26.32 1.50
CA LYS A 369 33.09 26.02 0.93
C LYS A 369 33.70 27.18 0.12
N ARG A 370 33.05 28.35 0.07
CA ARG A 370 33.56 29.56 -0.60
C ARG A 370 34.16 30.60 0.34
N SER A 371 34.38 30.29 1.62
CA SER A 371 35.20 31.14 2.49
C SER A 371 35.88 30.32 3.57
N SER A 372 37.12 30.71 3.86
CA SER A 372 38.03 30.20 4.89
C SER A 372 38.58 28.79 4.71
N SER A 373 39.61 28.69 3.86
CA SER A 373 40.87 28.09 4.27
C SER A 373 41.39 28.78 5.55
N LEU A 374 41.59 28.03 6.64
CA LEU A 374 42.68 28.17 7.62
C LEU A 374 42.38 27.38 8.90
N ASN A 375 43.42 26.67 9.36
CA ASN A 375 43.67 26.11 10.69
C ASN A 375 42.98 24.80 11.10
N MET A 376 43.80 23.74 11.00
CA MET A 376 43.81 22.59 11.89
C MET A 376 44.23 23.01 13.30
N SER A 377 43.43 22.68 14.31
CA SER A 377 43.93 22.29 15.63
C SER A 377 42.95 21.33 16.31
N SER A 378 43.49 20.19 16.70
CA SER A 378 42.85 19.18 17.54
C SER A 378 42.58 19.73 18.93
N GLN A 379 41.38 19.53 19.47
CA GLN A 379 41.12 19.03 20.83
C GLN A 379 39.62 19.00 21.18
N ASN A 380 39.22 17.88 21.77
CA ASN A 380 38.08 17.64 22.67
C ASN A 380 36.65 17.86 22.16
N THR A 381 35.93 16.75 21.99
CA THR A 381 34.86 16.38 22.93
C THR A 381 34.43 14.92 22.70
N SER A 382 34.88 14.05 23.60
CA SER A 382 34.52 12.63 23.73
C SER A 382 33.08 12.42 24.23
N GLN A 383 32.15 13.30 23.86
CA GLN A 383 30.73 13.25 24.24
C GLN A 383 29.76 13.31 23.04
N GLU A 384 30.22 13.65 21.83
CA GLU A 384 29.37 13.63 20.62
C GLU A 384 29.43 12.28 19.86
N ALA A 385 30.28 11.33 20.28
CA ALA A 385 30.50 10.08 19.57
C ALA A 385 29.48 8.97 19.86
N GLN A 386 28.49 9.22 20.74
CA GLN A 386 27.60 8.17 21.27
C GLN A 386 26.13 8.30 20.85
N GLU A 387 25.76 9.32 20.06
CA GLU A 387 24.36 9.63 19.72
C GLU A 387 23.97 9.42 18.23
N PHE A 388 24.82 8.79 17.42
CA PHE A 388 24.60 8.65 15.96
C PHE A 388 24.50 7.20 15.43
N THR A 389 24.09 6.25 16.26
CA THR A 389 24.20 4.80 15.94
C THR A 389 22.88 4.08 15.64
N SER A 390 21.71 4.70 15.80
CA SER A 390 20.42 4.06 15.46
C SER A 390 19.88 4.54 14.11
N ARG A 391 19.42 3.60 13.28
CA ARG A 391 18.73 3.91 12.01
C ARG A 391 17.38 4.55 12.31
N ASP A 392 17.00 5.53 11.51
CA ASP A 392 15.69 6.18 11.59
C ASP A 392 14.69 5.58 10.58
N GLU A 393 13.46 6.08 10.62
CA GLU A 393 12.37 5.62 9.76
C GLU A 393 12.57 5.98 8.30
N VAL A 394 13.33 7.04 8.00
CA VAL A 394 13.65 7.42 6.62
C VAL A 394 14.55 6.35 6.01
N ASN A 395 15.58 5.94 6.76
CA ASN A 395 16.45 4.83 6.38
C ASN A 395 15.68 3.51 6.25
N ALA A 396 14.78 3.20 7.20
CA ALA A 396 13.91 2.03 7.09
C ALA A 396 13.01 2.11 5.85
N GLY A 397 12.45 3.29 5.54
CA GLY A 397 11.63 3.52 4.35
C GLY A 397 12.35 3.21 3.05
N HIS A 398 13.61 3.65 2.90
CA HIS A 398 14.44 3.28 1.75
C HIS A 398 14.60 1.76 1.61
N GLN A 399 14.79 1.05 2.73
CA GLN A 399 14.90 -0.41 2.71
C GLN A 399 13.60 -1.09 2.27
N MET A 400 12.44 -0.60 2.71
CA MET A 400 11.13 -1.19 2.35
C MET A 400 10.70 -0.85 0.93
N ILE A 401 11.12 0.30 0.38
CA ILE A 401 10.76 0.72 -0.98
C ILE A 401 11.62 0.01 -2.03
N HIS A 402 12.93 -0.06 -1.81
CA HIS A 402 13.86 -0.52 -2.86
C HIS A 402 15.05 -1.36 -2.35
N GLY A 403 15.27 -1.50 -1.05
CA GLY A 403 16.34 -2.36 -0.50
C GLY A 403 17.73 -1.72 -0.46
N GLY A 404 17.86 -0.44 -0.81
CA GLY A 404 19.11 0.34 -0.68
C GLY A 404 20.09 0.31 -1.87
N GLY A 405 19.86 -0.47 -2.92
CA GLY A 405 20.74 -0.59 -4.08
C GLY A 405 21.35 -2.00 -4.21
N PHE A 406 22.08 -2.23 -5.30
CA PHE A 406 22.65 -3.53 -5.67
C PHE A 406 23.59 -4.07 -4.60
N ASN A 407 24.44 -3.21 -4.03
CA ASN A 407 25.41 -3.57 -2.98
C ASN A 407 24.78 -3.81 -1.60
N TYR A 408 23.46 -3.71 -1.49
CA TYR A 408 22.72 -3.90 -0.25
C TYR A 408 21.66 -5.02 -0.41
N ASN A 409 20.37 -4.69 -0.30
CA ASN A 409 19.30 -5.69 -0.23
C ASN A 409 18.37 -5.65 -1.45
N THR A 410 18.63 -4.84 -2.48
CA THR A 410 17.75 -4.78 -3.66
C THR A 410 17.65 -6.12 -4.39
N ALA A 411 18.76 -6.86 -4.46
CA ALA A 411 18.76 -8.21 -5.04
C ALA A 411 18.06 -9.26 -4.15
N ASN A 412 17.90 -8.96 -2.86
CA ASN A 412 17.22 -9.80 -1.86
C ASN A 412 15.68 -9.62 -1.92
N ARG A 413 15.14 -9.39 -3.13
CA ARG A 413 13.73 -9.05 -3.41
C ARG A 413 13.22 -9.78 -4.64
N TRP A 414 11.91 -9.79 -4.78
CA TRP A 414 11.22 -10.16 -6.02
C TRP A 414 10.04 -9.22 -6.27
N PHE A 415 10.30 -8.07 -6.91
CA PHE A 415 9.35 -6.95 -7.00
C PHE A 415 8.03 -7.28 -7.73
N ASP A 416 8.01 -8.34 -8.53
CA ASP A 416 6.81 -8.83 -9.22
C ASP A 416 5.81 -9.52 -8.26
N LYS A 417 6.25 -9.93 -7.07
CA LYS A 417 5.39 -10.62 -6.11
C LYS A 417 4.61 -9.62 -5.25
N THR A 418 3.32 -9.92 -5.08
CA THR A 418 2.35 -9.02 -4.43
C THR A 418 2.69 -8.67 -2.99
N ILE A 419 2.99 -9.65 -2.13
CA ILE A 419 3.31 -9.42 -0.71
C ILE A 419 4.75 -9.87 -0.45
N GLN A 420 5.59 -8.94 0.00
CA GLN A 420 6.96 -9.20 0.43
C GLN A 420 7.19 -8.63 1.84
N PHE A 421 7.19 -9.50 2.86
CA PHE A 421 7.57 -9.10 4.20
C PHE A 421 9.09 -8.99 4.30
N ILE A 422 9.57 -7.92 4.92
CA ILE A 422 11.00 -7.64 5.08
C ILE A 422 11.28 -7.53 6.58
N VAL A 423 12.28 -8.26 7.05
CA VAL A 423 12.69 -8.29 8.46
C VAL A 423 14.20 -8.15 8.56
N THR A 424 14.68 -7.23 9.40
CA THR A 424 16.11 -7.06 9.69
C THR A 424 16.43 -7.34 11.15
N ARG A 425 17.67 -7.81 11.40
CA ARG A 425 18.17 -8.16 12.73
C ARG A 425 18.13 -7.00 13.74
N ASP A 426 18.21 -5.76 13.27
CA ASP A 426 18.13 -4.56 14.11
C ASP A 426 16.70 -4.15 14.49
N GLY A 427 15.69 -4.95 14.14
CA GLY A 427 14.30 -4.74 14.55
C GLY A 427 13.44 -3.95 13.57
N TRP A 428 14.02 -3.38 12.50
CA TRP A 428 13.21 -2.80 11.43
C TRP A 428 12.51 -3.91 10.65
N CYS A 429 11.25 -3.67 10.31
CA CYS A 429 10.46 -4.57 9.50
C CYS A 429 9.40 -3.81 8.72
N GLY A 430 8.84 -4.46 7.71
CA GLY A 430 7.89 -3.80 6.82
C GLY A 430 7.39 -4.69 5.71
N LEU A 431 6.76 -4.02 4.75
CA LEU A 431 6.16 -4.62 3.56
C LEU A 431 6.61 -3.83 2.33
N CYS A 432 7.01 -4.54 1.29
CA CYS A 432 6.98 -4.04 -0.09
C CYS A 432 5.84 -4.77 -0.80
N TYR A 433 4.91 -4.04 -1.43
CA TYR A 433 3.79 -4.68 -2.12
C TYR A 433 3.64 -4.21 -3.57
N GLU A 434 3.22 -5.12 -4.44
CA GLU A 434 2.91 -4.83 -5.84
C GLU A 434 1.50 -4.26 -5.95
N HIS A 435 1.40 -3.03 -6.45
CA HIS A 435 0.20 -2.19 -6.30
C HIS A 435 -0.96 -2.60 -7.23
N SER A 436 -0.69 -3.25 -8.36
CA SER A 436 -1.73 -3.47 -9.38
C SER A 436 -2.86 -4.41 -8.96
N CYS A 437 -2.66 -5.20 -7.91
CA CYS A 437 -3.64 -6.16 -7.41
C CYS A 437 -4.71 -5.54 -6.49
N ALA A 438 -4.33 -4.54 -5.70
CA ALA A 438 -5.13 -3.98 -4.61
C ALA A 438 -4.66 -2.58 -4.23
N GLU A 439 -5.61 -1.75 -3.81
CA GLU A 439 -5.39 -0.40 -3.31
C GLU A 439 -4.87 -0.39 -1.88
N GLY A 440 -4.20 0.70 -1.51
CA GLY A 440 -3.53 0.83 -0.21
C GLY A 440 -4.46 0.63 1.00
N ILE A 441 -5.74 0.97 0.91
CA ILE A 441 -6.68 0.79 2.04
C ILE A 441 -6.86 -0.69 2.41
N VAL A 442 -7.00 -1.56 1.40
CA VAL A 442 -7.18 -3.01 1.58
C VAL A 442 -5.91 -3.60 2.18
N VAL A 443 -4.74 -3.20 1.66
CA VAL A 443 -3.45 -3.68 2.16
C VAL A 443 -3.20 -3.21 3.59
N ILE A 444 -3.54 -1.96 3.93
CA ILE A 444 -3.40 -1.42 5.30
C ILE A 444 -4.30 -2.20 6.26
N GLN A 445 -5.58 -2.41 5.94
CA GLN A 445 -6.50 -3.15 6.81
C GLN A 445 -6.02 -4.59 7.04
N LEU A 446 -5.54 -5.24 5.98
CA LEU A 446 -4.97 -6.59 6.05
C LEU A 446 -3.73 -6.64 6.95
N VAL A 447 -2.78 -5.72 6.74
CA VAL A 447 -1.54 -5.64 7.53
C VAL A 447 -1.83 -5.30 9.00
N GLU A 448 -2.75 -4.38 9.29
CA GLU A 448 -3.13 -4.04 10.66
C GLU A 448 -3.68 -5.26 11.40
N GLN A 449 -4.52 -6.07 10.76
CA GLN A 449 -5.04 -7.31 11.35
C GLN A 449 -3.95 -8.37 11.56
N ILE A 450 -3.04 -8.53 10.60
CA ILE A 450 -1.88 -9.42 10.73
C ILE A 450 -1.02 -8.99 11.94
N LEU A 451 -0.63 -7.72 12.00
CA LEU A 451 0.20 -7.19 13.09
C LEU A 451 -0.49 -7.26 14.45
N HIS A 452 -1.80 -7.01 14.50
CA HIS A 452 -2.58 -7.15 15.73
C HIS A 452 -2.54 -8.58 16.26
N SER A 453 -2.73 -9.57 15.39
CA SER A 453 -2.68 -10.99 15.73
C SER A 453 -1.30 -11.38 16.27
N THR A 454 -0.21 -10.88 15.66
CA THR A 454 1.16 -11.15 16.17
C THR A 454 1.46 -10.54 17.54
N SER A 455 0.66 -9.57 17.99
CA SER A 455 0.84 -8.88 19.28
C SER A 455 0.05 -9.55 20.42
N GLN A 456 -1.11 -10.17 20.11
CA GLN A 456 -1.93 -10.87 21.10
C GLN A 456 -1.26 -12.15 21.62
N ASP A 457 -0.47 -12.82 20.78
CA ASP A 457 0.35 -13.99 21.13
C ASP A 457 1.45 -13.72 22.18
N ARG A 458 1.66 -12.46 22.61
CA ARG A 458 2.61 -12.12 23.67
C ARG A 458 2.04 -12.29 25.08
N MET A 459 0.72 -12.44 25.24
CA MET A 459 0.08 -12.59 26.54
C MET A 459 -0.23 -14.08 26.80
N PRO A 460 0.39 -14.74 27.79
CA PRO A 460 -0.20 -15.96 28.31
C PRO A 460 -1.60 -15.63 28.86
N PRO A 461 -2.59 -16.55 28.75
CA PRO A 461 -3.89 -16.34 29.38
C PRO A 461 -3.68 -16.10 30.88
N GLU A 462 -4.18 -14.97 31.40
CA GLU A 462 -4.23 -14.75 32.84
C GLU A 462 -5.02 -15.90 33.46
N GLU A 463 -4.32 -16.77 34.20
CA GLU A 463 -4.96 -17.67 35.15
C GLU A 463 -5.72 -16.77 36.13
N ASN A 464 -7.05 -16.79 36.03
CA ASN A 464 -7.90 -16.25 37.09
C ASN A 464 -7.62 -17.08 38.34
N GLU A 465 -6.72 -16.61 39.20
CA GLU A 465 -6.62 -17.05 40.58
C GLU A 465 -7.96 -16.73 41.27
N GLU A 466 -8.86 -17.71 41.28
CA GLU A 466 -9.95 -17.73 42.24
C GLU A 466 -9.33 -17.82 43.64
N VAL A 467 -9.31 -16.68 44.32
CA VAL A 467 -8.95 -16.57 45.73
C VAL A 467 -9.99 -17.32 46.57
N LEU A 468 -9.69 -18.56 46.94
CA LEU A 468 -10.40 -19.30 47.99
C LEU A 468 -10.02 -18.72 49.36
N PRO A 469 -10.99 -18.39 50.25
CA PRO A 469 -10.68 -17.92 51.59
C PRO A 469 -10.18 -19.06 52.49
N GLN A 470 -9.11 -18.77 53.22
CA GLN A 470 -8.51 -19.67 54.21
C GLN A 470 -9.48 -20.02 55.36
N SER A 471 -9.43 -21.29 55.74
CA SER A 471 -10.14 -22.01 56.78
C SER A 471 -10.04 -21.41 58.19
N GLN A 472 -11.12 -21.50 58.96
CA GLN A 472 -11.08 -21.59 60.42
C GLN A 472 -11.41 -23.01 60.88
N GLU A 473 -10.68 -23.43 61.91
CA GLU A 473 -10.60 -24.75 62.52
C GLU A 473 -11.88 -25.18 63.23
N GLY A 474 -12.07 -26.50 63.34
CA GLY A 474 -13.11 -27.11 64.17
C GLY A 474 -13.05 -28.64 64.21
N MET A 475 -12.26 -29.16 65.15
CA MET A 475 -12.26 -30.51 65.75
C MET A 475 -13.61 -31.28 65.72
N GLN A 476 -13.61 -32.57 65.36
CA GLN A 476 -13.78 -33.74 66.28
C GLN A 476 -14.09 -35.06 65.55
N ASP A 477 -13.33 -36.10 65.92
CA ASP A 477 -13.65 -37.51 66.19
C ASP A 477 -14.67 -38.32 65.38
N GLY A 478 -14.27 -39.54 64.98
CA GLY A 478 -15.22 -40.64 64.78
C GLY A 478 -14.82 -41.77 63.81
N GLN A 479 -14.06 -42.74 64.33
CA GLN A 479 -14.04 -44.21 64.08
C GLN A 479 -14.79 -44.88 62.88
N ASN A 480 -14.13 -45.94 62.38
CA ASN A 480 -14.64 -47.19 61.74
C ASN A 480 -15.19 -47.08 60.30
N ALA A 481 -15.08 -48.06 59.38
CA ALA A 481 -14.38 -49.34 59.25
C ALA A 481 -14.59 -49.83 57.78
N GLU A 482 -13.68 -50.66 57.28
CA GLU A 482 -13.86 -51.73 56.28
C GLU A 482 -14.58 -51.49 54.93
N ALA A 483 -13.85 -51.74 53.82
CA ALA A 483 -14.02 -52.93 52.97
C ALA A 483 -13.80 -52.66 51.46
N SER A 484 -12.78 -53.34 50.93
CA SER A 484 -12.73 -54.08 49.65
C SER A 484 -13.16 -53.41 48.32
N GLY A 485 -12.25 -53.46 47.34
CA GLY A 485 -12.63 -53.42 45.93
C GLY A 485 -11.47 -53.13 44.99
N GLY A 486 -10.63 -54.13 44.74
CA GLY A 486 -9.54 -54.05 43.76
C GLY A 486 -10.03 -53.86 42.32
N GLY A 487 -9.19 -53.23 41.50
CA GLY A 487 -9.38 -53.09 40.07
C GLY A 487 -8.28 -52.23 39.47
N GLY A 488 -7.11 -52.84 39.24
CA GLY A 488 -6.04 -52.21 38.49
C GLY A 488 -6.54 -51.81 37.10
N ARG A 489 -6.29 -50.54 36.74
CA ARG A 489 -6.32 -50.08 35.36
C ARG A 489 -4.95 -49.54 35.05
N ASP A 490 -4.29 -50.23 34.14
CA ASP A 490 -3.04 -49.82 33.52
C ASP A 490 -3.20 -48.40 32.97
N MET A 491 -2.32 -47.51 33.42
CA MET A 491 -2.07 -46.24 32.76
C MET A 491 -1.40 -46.56 31.42
N GLU A 492 -2.18 -46.61 30.34
CA GLU A 492 -1.63 -46.33 29.02
C GLU A 492 -1.23 -44.86 29.01
N SER A 493 0.06 -44.61 29.25
CA SER A 493 0.74 -43.38 28.88
C SER A 493 0.64 -43.23 27.36
N GLY A 494 -0.39 -42.52 26.90
CA GLY A 494 -0.51 -42.07 25.52
C GLY A 494 0.65 -41.12 25.22
N PHE A 495 1.74 -41.66 24.67
CA PHE A 495 2.74 -40.85 24.01
C PHE A 495 2.05 -40.06 22.88
N PRO A 496 2.26 -38.74 22.76
CA PRO A 496 1.82 -38.02 21.58
C PRO A 496 2.44 -38.70 20.35
N ALA A 497 1.64 -38.85 19.29
CA ALA A 497 2.09 -39.38 18.03
C ALA A 497 3.37 -38.65 17.56
N PRO A 498 4.29 -39.32 16.84
CA PRO A 498 5.49 -38.65 16.33
C PRO A 498 5.05 -37.42 15.52
N GLU A 499 5.54 -36.24 15.87
CA GLU A 499 5.36 -35.05 15.04
C GLU A 499 5.79 -35.41 13.61
N GLU A 500 4.85 -35.38 12.67
CA GLU A 500 5.16 -35.56 11.26
C GLU A 500 6.26 -34.55 10.88
N VAL A 501 7.40 -35.07 10.42
CA VAL A 501 8.57 -34.26 10.09
C VAL A 501 8.20 -33.38 8.90
N ALA A 502 8.03 -32.08 9.17
CA ALA A 502 7.78 -31.07 8.16
C ALA A 502 8.86 -31.12 7.05
N PRO A 503 8.49 -31.03 5.75
CA PRO A 503 9.47 -31.04 4.66
C PRO A 503 10.53 -29.95 4.84
N THR A 504 11.81 -30.30 4.65
CA THR A 504 12.92 -29.34 4.77
C THR A 504 12.84 -28.25 3.67
N PRO A 505 13.28 -27.00 3.95
CA PRO A 505 13.31 -25.95 2.95
C PRO A 505 14.14 -26.35 1.73
N GLN A 506 13.59 -26.14 0.53
CA GLN A 506 14.27 -26.47 -0.72
C GLN A 506 14.97 -25.23 -1.28
N ARG A 507 16.32 -25.26 -1.33
CA ARG A 507 17.11 -24.21 -2.00
C ARG A 507 16.80 -24.18 -3.50
N LEU A 508 16.59 -22.98 -4.04
CA LEU A 508 16.36 -22.73 -5.44
C LEU A 508 17.63 -22.18 -6.07
N GLU A 509 18.11 -22.85 -7.12
CA GLU A 509 19.35 -22.48 -7.80
C GLU A 509 19.07 -21.90 -9.19
N TRP A 510 19.80 -20.86 -9.55
CA TRP A 510 19.76 -20.26 -10.87
C TRP A 510 20.88 -20.79 -11.75
N LYS A 511 20.54 -21.18 -12.97
CA LYS A 511 21.50 -21.40 -14.05
C LYS A 511 21.65 -20.13 -14.86
N VAL A 512 22.75 -19.41 -14.64
CA VAL A 512 23.01 -18.12 -15.25
C VAL A 512 24.06 -18.23 -16.35
N THR A 513 23.70 -17.74 -17.54
CA THR A 513 24.62 -17.65 -18.68
C THR A 513 25.40 -16.33 -18.62
N PRO A 514 26.51 -16.17 -19.37
CA PRO A 514 27.22 -14.89 -19.46
C PRO A 514 26.34 -13.72 -19.91
N VAL A 515 25.31 -14.01 -20.72
CA VAL A 515 24.32 -13.00 -21.14
C VAL A 515 23.48 -12.54 -19.95
N ILE A 516 23.00 -13.47 -19.11
CA ILE A 516 22.24 -13.12 -17.91
C ILE A 516 23.11 -12.39 -16.89
N TYR A 517 24.37 -12.77 -16.70
CA TYR A 517 25.30 -12.00 -15.85
C TYR A 517 25.43 -10.55 -16.29
N ARG A 518 25.55 -10.31 -17.61
CA ARG A 518 25.55 -8.94 -18.14
C ARG A 518 24.26 -8.20 -17.83
N ARG A 519 23.10 -8.85 -18.00
CA ARG A 519 21.80 -8.25 -17.67
C ARG A 519 21.67 -7.90 -16.19
N ILE A 520 22.16 -8.77 -15.30
CA ILE A 520 22.21 -8.50 -13.86
C ILE A 520 23.01 -7.22 -13.58
N GLN A 521 24.19 -7.06 -14.20
CA GLN A 521 25.00 -5.85 -14.02
C GLN A 521 24.33 -4.60 -14.60
N GLU A 522 23.73 -4.69 -15.78
CA GLU A 522 22.98 -3.58 -16.39
C GLU A 522 21.81 -3.13 -15.49
N SER A 523 21.07 -4.09 -14.92
CA SER A 523 19.99 -3.80 -13.96
C SER A 523 20.51 -3.25 -12.64
N ALA A 524 21.68 -3.70 -12.16
CA ALA A 524 22.36 -3.17 -10.98
C ALA A 524 22.70 -1.68 -11.16
N ASP A 525 23.36 -1.33 -12.27
CA ASP A 525 23.73 0.05 -12.58
C ASP A 525 22.50 0.96 -12.76
N HIS A 526 21.38 0.41 -13.25
CA HIS A 526 20.14 1.16 -13.38
C HIS A 526 19.45 1.38 -12.04
N VAL A 527 19.35 0.35 -11.19
CA VAL A 527 18.69 0.49 -9.89
C VAL A 527 19.50 1.37 -8.94
N ASP A 528 20.83 1.33 -8.98
CA ASP A 528 21.66 2.21 -8.16
C ASP A 528 21.41 3.69 -8.52
N ARG A 529 21.29 4.02 -9.81
CA ARG A 529 20.88 5.37 -10.24
C ARG A 529 19.48 5.76 -9.77
N LEU A 530 18.52 4.83 -9.82
CA LEU A 530 17.16 5.05 -9.33
C LEU A 530 17.15 5.33 -7.81
N VAL A 531 17.98 4.61 -7.06
CA VAL A 531 18.14 4.79 -5.61
C VAL A 531 18.82 6.12 -5.28
N GLU A 532 19.84 6.51 -6.04
CA GLU A 532 20.55 7.78 -5.89
C GLU A 532 19.67 9.00 -6.20
N ASP A 533 18.74 8.88 -7.15
CA ASP A 533 17.81 9.96 -7.54
C ASP A 533 16.66 10.18 -6.54
N LEU A 534 16.39 9.20 -5.67
CA LEU A 534 15.30 9.29 -4.70
C LEU A 534 15.67 10.16 -3.48
N ASP A 535 15.17 11.39 -3.46
CA ASP A 535 15.11 12.21 -2.23
C ASP A 535 13.84 11.91 -1.43
N PHE A 536 14.00 11.18 -0.32
CA PHE A 536 12.91 10.74 0.52
C PHE A 536 13.05 11.27 1.95
N ARG A 537 11.91 11.67 2.53
CA ARG A 537 11.80 12.20 3.89
C ARG A 537 10.49 11.78 4.53
N ILE A 538 10.57 11.47 5.83
CA ILE A 538 9.40 11.24 6.68
C ILE A 538 9.26 12.42 7.63
N LEU A 539 8.14 13.13 7.55
CA LEU A 539 7.82 14.23 8.43
C LEU A 539 6.78 13.79 9.47
N ARG A 540 7.22 13.65 10.72
CA ARG A 540 6.32 13.49 11.88
C ARG A 540 5.84 14.86 12.35
N TYR A 541 4.66 15.27 11.90
CA TYR A 541 4.07 16.54 12.31
C TYR A 541 3.34 16.41 13.65
N LEU A 542 3.91 16.98 14.72
CA LEU A 542 3.36 16.93 16.08
C LEU A 542 2.53 18.16 16.48
N GLY A 543 2.45 19.17 15.61
CA GLY A 543 1.79 20.45 15.94
C GLY A 543 0.26 20.37 16.02
N CYS A 544 -0.36 19.49 15.23
CA CYS A 544 -1.79 19.23 15.29
C CYS A 544 -2.12 17.86 14.68
N GLY A 545 -3.37 17.40 14.88
CA GLY A 545 -3.85 16.14 14.31
C GLY A 545 -5.34 16.18 14.00
N ARG A 546 -5.92 15.01 13.69
CA ARG A 546 -7.33 14.84 13.31
C ARG A 546 -8.30 15.56 14.26
N ASN A 547 -8.07 15.50 15.57
CA ASN A 547 -8.95 16.10 16.56
C ASN A 547 -9.00 17.63 16.47
N PHE A 548 -7.85 18.28 16.20
CA PHE A 548 -7.79 19.73 16.00
C PHE A 548 -8.61 20.15 14.77
N MET A 549 -8.41 19.47 13.64
CA MET A 549 -9.09 19.78 12.38
C MET A 549 -10.61 19.57 12.49
N LYS A 550 -11.04 18.46 13.13
CA LYS A 550 -12.46 18.18 13.39
C LYS A 550 -13.10 19.22 14.30
N ARG A 551 -12.41 19.70 15.35
CA ARG A 551 -12.92 20.79 16.22
C ARG A 551 -13.16 22.08 15.43
N HIS A 552 -12.38 22.33 14.38
CA HIS A 552 -12.55 23.46 13.47
C HIS A 552 -13.48 23.16 12.28
N ARG A 553 -14.28 22.07 12.36
CA ARG A 553 -15.24 21.66 11.33
C ARG A 553 -14.62 21.49 9.94
N CYS A 554 -13.34 21.10 9.90
CA CYS A 554 -12.63 20.83 8.65
C CYS A 554 -12.40 19.33 8.50
N SER A 555 -12.60 18.81 7.28
CA SER A 555 -12.18 17.45 6.94
C SER A 555 -10.65 17.37 7.06
N PRO A 556 -10.10 16.39 7.81
CA PRO A 556 -8.66 16.25 7.94
C PRO A 556 -7.93 16.11 6.60
N ASP A 557 -8.53 15.37 5.66
CA ASP A 557 -8.00 15.18 4.32
C ASP A 557 -7.99 16.51 3.54
N ALA A 558 -9.12 17.21 3.49
CA ALA A 558 -9.20 18.51 2.81
C ALA A 558 -8.23 19.54 3.42
N TYR A 559 -8.07 19.55 4.74
CA TYR A 559 -7.12 20.41 5.43
C TYR A 559 -5.68 20.15 4.96
N LEU A 560 -5.27 18.87 4.92
CA LEU A 560 -3.94 18.48 4.49
C LEU A 560 -3.72 18.74 3.00
N GLN A 561 -4.71 18.46 2.14
CA GLN A 561 -4.65 18.76 0.71
C GLN A 561 -4.43 20.26 0.46
N LEU A 562 -5.18 21.13 1.16
CA LEU A 562 -4.99 22.58 1.06
C LEU A 562 -3.63 23.03 1.60
N ALA A 563 -3.15 22.41 2.69
CA ALA A 563 -1.82 22.70 3.22
C ALA A 563 -0.71 22.32 2.23
N LEU A 564 -0.84 21.19 1.54
CA LEU A 564 0.08 20.76 0.48
C LEU A 564 0.05 21.73 -0.71
N GLN A 565 -1.13 22.16 -1.16
CA GLN A 565 -1.27 23.15 -2.21
C GLN A 565 -0.65 24.50 -1.81
N LEU A 566 -0.83 24.93 -0.56
CA LEU A 566 -0.22 26.16 -0.04
C LEU A 566 1.31 26.03 0.04
N ALA A 567 1.83 24.89 0.50
CA ALA A 567 3.26 24.64 0.57
C ALA A 567 3.88 24.68 -0.83
N TYR A 568 3.26 24.01 -1.80
CA TYR A 568 3.69 24.01 -3.19
C TYR A 568 3.69 25.42 -3.78
N PHE A 569 2.58 26.16 -3.65
CA PHE A 569 2.46 27.53 -4.15
C PHE A 569 3.47 28.48 -3.50
N SER A 570 3.75 28.30 -2.21
CA SER A 570 4.72 29.14 -1.48
C SER A 570 6.14 28.94 -1.99
N PHE A 571 6.50 27.72 -2.39
CA PHE A 571 7.84 27.38 -2.88
C PHE A 571 8.01 27.73 -4.38
N PHE A 572 7.09 27.29 -5.23
CA PHE A 572 7.22 27.41 -6.69
C PHE A 572 6.53 28.62 -7.30
N ARG A 573 5.68 29.32 -6.54
CA ARG A 573 4.82 30.43 -7.06
C ARG A 573 3.89 30.01 -8.21
N ALA A 574 3.61 28.72 -8.35
CA ALA A 574 2.74 28.15 -9.37
C ALA A 574 1.69 27.19 -8.76
N ARG A 575 0.59 26.96 -9.47
CA ARG A 575 -0.41 25.93 -9.16
C ARG A 575 -0.21 24.76 -10.13
N VAL A 576 -0.32 23.53 -9.64
CA VAL A 576 -0.19 22.31 -10.46
C VAL A 576 -1.39 21.38 -10.25
N ALA A 577 -1.61 20.48 -11.21
CA ALA A 577 -2.66 19.47 -11.12
C ALA A 577 -2.46 18.60 -9.87
N GLY A 578 -3.50 18.51 -9.04
CA GLY A 578 -3.44 17.96 -7.68
C GLY A 578 -3.50 16.44 -7.55
N ASN A 579 -3.07 15.66 -8.56
CA ASN A 579 -3.06 14.20 -8.50
C ASN A 579 -1.70 13.65 -8.97
N GLY A 580 -0.68 13.67 -8.10
CA GLY A 580 0.48 12.76 -8.12
C GLY A 580 1.42 12.71 -9.35
N GLN A 581 1.00 13.11 -10.54
CA GLN A 581 1.82 13.24 -11.74
C GLN A 581 2.11 14.71 -11.95
N GLN A 582 3.29 15.09 -11.45
CA GLN A 582 3.86 16.41 -11.64
C GLN A 582 4.06 16.65 -13.13
N LYS A 583 3.45 17.72 -13.68
CA LYS A 583 4.02 18.34 -14.88
C LYS A 583 5.44 18.75 -14.50
N ILE A 584 6.44 18.18 -15.18
CA ILE A 584 7.79 18.73 -15.20
C ILE A 584 7.65 20.14 -15.77
N VAL A 585 7.64 21.14 -14.89
CA VAL A 585 7.85 22.52 -15.30
C VAL A 585 9.33 22.58 -15.62
N THR A 586 9.69 22.38 -16.89
CA THR A 586 11.01 22.73 -17.41
C THR A 586 11.13 24.25 -17.33
N GLY A 587 11.50 24.76 -16.16
CA GLY A 587 11.89 26.14 -15.97
C GLY A 587 13.20 26.36 -16.70
N THR A 588 13.13 26.91 -17.91
CA THR A 588 14.25 27.63 -18.50
C THR A 588 14.48 28.85 -17.61
N THR A 589 15.57 28.82 -16.86
CA THR A 589 16.12 29.98 -16.15
C THR A 589 16.52 31.04 -17.17
N HIS A 590 15.97 32.24 -17.03
CA HIS A 590 16.57 33.47 -17.55
C HIS A 590 17.04 34.34 -16.38
#